data_AF-A0A8H7GBS0-F1
#
_entry.id   AF-A0A8H7GBS0-F1
#
_cell.length_a   1.000
_cell.length_b   1.000
_cell.length_c   1.000
_cell.angle_alpha   90.00
_cell.angle_beta   90.00
_cell.angle_gamma   90.00
#
_symmetry.space_group_name_H-M   'P 1'
#
loop_
_entity.id
_entity.type
_entity.pdbx_description
1 polymer ?
#
loop_
_entity_poly.entity_id
_entity_poly.type
_entity_poly.pdbx_seq_one_letter_code
_entity_poly.pdbx_strand_id
1 'polypeptide(L)'
;MRYRHCHRAYFALAGPGPWTQRFKELQDGDCRAMNERKLTEQEKKDRQAKIQAGEREVGDTRDGIVVDGVLGATRYTLSWIWYNATADGVDDTEAVLEALRVQWAKSKASARSWYDDVRLLVEEMRRVEAAMRHIAEQWTQKATLRANATAGLQEGLAAYAFRHADMETRLANKWAAQWEVVKKRAEPILAGNMEVVEAAEKLARTDQVIPIELEEEDCPPIDDF
;
A
#
# COMPACT_ATOMS: atom_id res chain seq x y z
N MET A 1 26.09 -20.92 2.98
CA MET A 1 26.98 -20.49 1.88
C MET A 1 27.61 -21.69 1.14
N ARG A 2 26.81 -22.59 0.54
CA ARG A 2 27.33 -23.69 -0.29
C ARG A 2 27.05 -23.45 -1.78
N TYR A 3 25.86 -22.97 -2.11
CA TYR A 3 25.45 -22.68 -3.48
C TYR A 3 26.41 -21.76 -4.26
N ARG A 4 26.77 -20.59 -3.72
CA ARG A 4 27.68 -19.64 -4.42
C ARG A 4 29.03 -20.26 -4.76
N HIS A 5 29.56 -21.04 -3.82
CA HIS A 5 30.84 -21.72 -4.01
C HIS A 5 30.73 -22.80 -5.07
N CYS A 6 29.71 -23.66 -4.99
CA CYS A 6 29.45 -24.70 -5.99
C CYS A 6 29.17 -24.12 -7.38
N HIS A 7 28.37 -23.06 -7.47
CA HIS A 7 28.07 -22.37 -8.73
C HIS A 7 29.34 -21.83 -9.37
N ARG A 8 30.22 -21.15 -8.61
CA ARG A 8 31.50 -20.66 -9.12
C ARG A 8 32.43 -21.80 -9.57
N ALA A 9 32.52 -22.87 -8.78
CA ALA A 9 33.33 -24.03 -9.13
C ALA A 9 32.82 -24.71 -10.41
N TYR A 10 31.50 -24.92 -10.50
CA TYR A 10 30.88 -25.52 -11.67
C TYR A 10 31.00 -24.63 -12.90
N PHE A 11 30.85 -23.31 -12.74
CA PHE A 11 31.10 -22.34 -13.81
C PHE A 11 32.53 -22.38 -14.32
N ALA A 12 33.52 -22.52 -13.43
CA ALA A 12 34.93 -22.65 -13.80
C ALA A 12 35.23 -23.96 -14.55
N LEU A 13 34.51 -25.04 -14.26
CA LEU A 13 34.71 -26.35 -14.89
C LEU A 13 33.95 -26.50 -16.21
N ALA A 14 32.67 -26.11 -16.26
CA ALA A 14 31.77 -26.37 -17.37
C ALA A 14 31.62 -25.16 -18.32
N GLY A 15 31.99 -23.95 -17.88
CA GLY A 15 31.75 -22.73 -18.62
C GLY A 15 30.27 -22.34 -18.73
N PRO A 16 29.95 -21.23 -19.43
CA PRO A 16 28.57 -20.81 -19.65
C PRO A 16 27.83 -21.79 -20.56
N GLY A 17 26.61 -22.16 -20.18
CA GLY A 17 25.76 -23.09 -20.95
C GLY A 17 24.29 -23.00 -20.54
N PRO A 18 23.40 -23.85 -21.07
CA PRO A 18 21.96 -23.82 -20.75
C PRO A 18 21.66 -23.89 -19.23
N TRP A 19 22.54 -24.55 -18.47
CA TRP A 19 22.43 -24.66 -17.02
C TRP A 19 22.53 -23.31 -16.29
N THR A 20 23.20 -22.29 -16.84
CA THR A 20 23.32 -20.96 -16.20
C THR A 20 22.03 -20.16 -16.25
N GLN A 21 21.13 -20.49 -17.19
CA GLN A 21 19.78 -19.90 -17.22
C GLN A 21 18.91 -20.46 -16.10
N ARG A 22 19.13 -21.73 -15.75
CA ARG A 22 18.41 -22.46 -14.71
C ARG A 22 18.96 -22.19 -13.30
N PHE A 23 20.27 -22.27 -13.14
CA PHE A 23 20.96 -22.01 -11.88
C PHE A 23 21.73 -20.70 -12.01
N LYS A 24 21.03 -19.59 -11.74
CA LYS A 24 21.64 -18.25 -11.82
C LYS A 24 22.55 -18.00 -10.62
N GLU A 25 23.43 -17.02 -10.74
CA GLU A 25 24.23 -16.57 -9.60
C GLU A 25 23.29 -16.00 -8.51
N LEU A 26 23.35 -16.61 -7.33
CA LEU A 26 22.50 -16.24 -6.19
C LEU A 26 22.99 -14.96 -5.55
N GLN A 27 22.31 -13.85 -5.81
CA GLN A 27 22.60 -12.57 -5.21
C GLN A 27 22.08 -12.52 -3.77
N ASP A 28 22.65 -11.64 -2.94
CA ASP A 28 22.14 -11.41 -1.58
C ASP A 28 20.69 -10.92 -1.59
N GLY A 29 20.25 -10.36 -2.72
CA GLY A 29 18.87 -9.94 -2.93
C GLY A 29 17.90 -11.07 -3.28
N ASP A 30 18.39 -12.26 -3.61
CA ASP A 30 17.52 -13.33 -4.07
C ASP A 30 16.99 -14.18 -2.91
N CYS A 31 17.76 -14.30 -1.80
CA CYS A 31 17.37 -15.02 -0.59
C CYS A 31 16.41 -14.20 0.26
N ARG A 32 15.13 -14.17 -0.12
CA ARG A 32 14.07 -13.44 0.58
C ARG A 32 12.79 -14.25 0.57
N ALA A 33 11.98 -14.12 1.61
CA ALA A 33 10.62 -14.65 1.57
C ALA A 33 9.81 -13.95 0.46
N MET A 34 8.70 -14.58 0.08
CA MET A 34 7.86 -14.15 -1.05
C MET A 34 7.35 -12.70 -0.96
N ASN A 35 7.31 -12.08 0.23
CA ASN A 35 6.88 -10.69 0.44
C ASN A 35 7.98 -9.78 0.97
N GLU A 36 9.21 -10.27 1.04
CA GLU A 36 10.29 -9.50 1.64
C GLU A 36 11.07 -8.75 0.57
N ARG A 37 11.21 -7.44 0.77
CA ARG A 37 12.18 -6.65 0.01
C ARG A 37 13.25 -6.08 0.93
N LYS A 38 14.50 -6.14 0.47
CA LYS A 38 15.57 -5.31 1.03
C LYS A 38 15.30 -3.89 0.63
N LEU A 39 15.46 -3.03 1.62
CA LEU A 39 15.48 -1.59 1.47
C LEU A 39 16.50 -1.16 0.40
N THR A 40 16.11 -0.29 -0.52
CA THR A 40 17.03 0.35 -1.47
C THR A 40 18.04 1.23 -0.74
N GLU A 41 19.20 1.51 -1.35
CA GLU A 41 20.21 2.38 -0.73
C GLU A 41 19.67 3.78 -0.41
N GLN A 42 18.73 4.28 -1.22
CA GLN A 42 18.06 5.55 -0.96
C GLN A 42 17.16 5.47 0.27
N GLU A 43 16.28 4.45 0.33
CA GLU A 43 15.41 4.23 1.50
C GLU A 43 16.22 3.94 2.78
N LYS A 44 17.41 3.30 2.69
CA LYS A 44 18.34 3.15 3.83
C LYS A 44 18.88 4.48 4.32
N LYS A 45 19.26 5.38 3.41
CA LYS A 45 19.73 6.72 3.76
C LYS A 45 18.62 7.55 4.39
N ASP A 46 17.42 7.51 3.80
CA ASP A 46 16.25 8.21 4.31
C ASP A 46 15.86 7.69 5.69
N ARG A 47 15.91 6.37 5.89
CA ARG A 47 15.74 5.74 7.22
C ARG A 47 16.81 6.19 8.21
N GLN A 48 18.07 6.19 7.80
CA GLN A 48 19.17 6.64 8.66
C GLN A 48 18.98 8.11 9.08
N ALA A 49 18.50 8.96 8.16
CA ALA A 49 18.18 10.34 8.45
C ALA A 49 17.00 10.48 9.45
N LYS A 50 15.92 9.70 9.28
CA LYS A 50 14.79 9.66 10.24
C LYS A 50 15.22 9.19 11.63
N ILE A 51 16.07 8.16 11.71
CA ILE A 51 16.64 7.68 12.99
C ILE A 51 17.48 8.77 13.64
N GLN A 52 18.30 9.49 12.87
CA GLN A 52 19.09 10.62 13.40
C GLN A 52 18.22 11.81 13.83
N ALA A 53 17.07 12.03 13.17
CA ALA A 53 16.08 13.04 13.54
C ALA A 53 15.22 12.66 14.77
N GLY A 54 15.33 11.42 15.26
CA GLY A 54 14.55 10.93 16.42
C GLY A 54 13.12 10.48 16.09
N GLU A 55 12.75 10.45 14.81
CA GLU A 55 11.43 10.03 14.32
C GLU A 55 11.38 8.50 14.12
N ARG A 56 11.50 7.74 15.22
CA ARG A 56 11.43 6.27 15.14
C ARG A 56 9.98 5.81 15.15
N GLU A 57 9.48 5.29 14.02
CA GLU A 57 8.17 4.64 13.96
C GLU A 57 8.19 3.27 14.67
N VAL A 58 7.13 2.98 15.43
CA VAL A 58 6.90 1.67 16.04
C VAL A 58 6.57 0.68 14.93
N GLY A 59 7.39 -0.37 14.77
CA GLY A 59 7.24 -1.37 13.71
C GLY A 59 8.40 -1.40 12.70
N ASP A 60 9.41 -0.54 12.85
CA ASP A 60 10.62 -0.56 12.02
C ASP A 60 11.37 -1.89 12.21
N THR A 61 11.20 -2.79 11.24
CA THR A 61 11.77 -4.14 11.20
C THR A 61 13.26 -4.11 11.55
N ARG A 62 13.64 -4.86 12.59
CA ARG A 62 14.97 -4.79 13.22
C ARG A 62 16.14 -5.05 12.25
N ASP A 63 15.90 -5.72 11.11
CA ASP A 63 16.93 -6.18 10.19
C ASP A 63 16.94 -5.50 8.80
N GLY A 64 16.14 -4.44 8.57
CA GLY A 64 16.09 -3.75 7.28
C GLY A 64 15.41 -4.55 6.16
N ILE A 65 14.59 -5.52 6.54
CA ILE A 65 13.71 -6.32 5.68
C ILE A 65 12.31 -5.75 5.82
N VAL A 66 11.79 -5.14 4.76
CA VAL A 66 10.39 -4.70 4.75
C VAL A 66 9.53 -5.91 4.37
N VAL A 67 8.56 -6.24 5.22
CA VAL A 67 7.43 -7.08 4.81
C VAL A 67 6.52 -6.20 3.98
N ASP A 68 6.62 -6.35 2.66
CA ASP A 68 5.80 -5.57 1.73
C ASP A 68 4.38 -6.14 1.72
N GLY A 69 3.39 -5.25 1.81
CA GLY A 69 1.99 -5.58 2.10
C GLY A 69 1.34 -4.68 3.14
N VAL A 70 2.12 -3.80 3.80
CA VAL A 70 1.57 -2.82 4.75
C VAL A 70 1.11 -1.54 4.05
N LEU A 71 1.70 -1.08 2.93
CA LEU A 71 1.18 0.06 2.12
C LEU A 71 1.91 0.23 0.76
N GLY A 72 1.16 0.32 -0.34
CA GLY A 72 1.52 1.13 -1.52
C GLY A 72 2.39 0.54 -2.64
N ALA A 73 2.91 -0.68 -2.55
CA ALA A 73 3.70 -1.29 -3.63
C ALA A 73 2.85 -2.22 -4.52
N THR A 74 2.30 -1.70 -5.62
CA THR A 74 1.43 -2.47 -6.55
C THR A 74 2.18 -3.39 -7.51
N ARG A 75 3.52 -3.46 -7.45
CA ARG A 75 4.33 -4.22 -8.39
C ARG A 75 5.50 -4.89 -7.67
N TYR A 76 5.33 -6.17 -7.35
CA TYR A 76 6.34 -7.03 -6.79
C TYR A 76 6.93 -7.93 -7.89
N THR A 77 8.24 -8.11 -7.89
CA THR A 77 8.92 -9.09 -8.77
C THR A 77 9.50 -10.17 -7.86
N LEU A 78 8.94 -11.38 -7.92
CA LEU A 78 9.46 -12.53 -7.17
C LEU A 78 10.91 -12.82 -7.56
N SER A 79 11.71 -13.22 -6.57
CA SER A 79 13.05 -13.74 -6.81
C SER A 79 13.00 -14.99 -7.69
N TRP A 80 13.98 -15.16 -8.57
CA TRP A 80 14.00 -16.24 -9.54
C TRP A 80 14.00 -17.65 -8.92
N ILE A 81 14.44 -17.75 -7.66
CA ILE A 81 14.46 -19.00 -6.88
C ILE A 81 13.06 -19.57 -6.68
N TRP A 82 12.01 -18.73 -6.71
CA TRP A 82 10.62 -19.16 -6.55
C TRP A 82 9.98 -19.68 -7.85
N TYR A 83 10.54 -19.36 -9.02
CA TYR A 83 10.00 -19.81 -10.31
C TYR A 83 10.51 -21.20 -10.75
N ASN A 84 11.64 -21.66 -10.22
CA ASN A 84 12.31 -22.88 -10.70
C ASN A 84 11.95 -24.17 -9.95
N ALA A 85 11.20 -24.07 -8.84
CA ALA A 85 10.79 -25.22 -8.05
C ALA A 85 9.74 -26.09 -8.76
N THR A 86 8.92 -25.51 -9.63
CA THR A 86 7.82 -26.20 -10.34
C THR A 86 8.29 -26.98 -11.57
N ALA A 87 9.53 -26.79 -12.05
CA ALA A 87 9.99 -27.29 -13.34
C ALA A 87 10.59 -28.71 -13.32
N ASP A 88 10.97 -29.26 -12.16
CA ASP A 88 11.67 -30.58 -12.08
C ASP A 88 10.99 -31.63 -11.19
N GLY A 89 9.78 -31.39 -10.68
CA GLY A 89 9.08 -32.37 -9.82
C GLY A 89 9.87 -32.74 -8.55
N VAL A 90 10.63 -31.78 -8.01
CA VAL A 90 11.46 -31.97 -6.81
C VAL A 90 10.60 -31.78 -5.56
N ASP A 91 10.88 -32.57 -4.53
CA ASP A 91 10.31 -32.65 -3.16
C ASP A 91 10.01 -31.29 -2.45
N ASP A 92 10.55 -30.17 -2.95
CA ASP A 92 10.30 -28.81 -2.46
C ASP A 92 9.01 -28.16 -3.02
N THR A 93 8.24 -28.86 -3.87
CA THR A 93 6.96 -28.35 -4.39
C THR A 93 5.95 -28.03 -3.30
N GLU A 94 5.87 -28.82 -2.22
CA GLU A 94 4.88 -28.58 -1.15
C GLU A 94 5.17 -27.29 -0.38
N ALA A 95 6.43 -27.02 -0.05
CA ALA A 95 6.80 -25.78 0.65
C ALA A 95 6.54 -24.53 -0.20
N VAL A 96 6.69 -24.63 -1.53
CA VAL A 96 6.38 -23.54 -2.47
C VAL A 96 4.88 -23.37 -2.65
N LEU A 97 4.12 -24.46 -2.76
CA LEU A 97 2.66 -24.43 -2.84
C LEU A 97 2.05 -23.85 -1.57
N GLU A 98 2.55 -24.24 -0.39
CA GLU A 98 2.11 -23.71 0.89
C GLU A 98 2.40 -22.21 1.00
N ALA A 99 3.59 -21.77 0.60
CA ALA A 99 3.91 -20.35 0.54
C ALA A 99 2.95 -19.60 -0.42
N LEU A 100 2.60 -20.19 -1.56
CA LEU A 100 1.63 -19.61 -2.52
C LEU A 100 0.21 -19.54 -1.94
N ARG A 101 -0.27 -20.58 -1.23
CA ARG A 101 -1.58 -20.59 -0.55
C ARG A 101 -1.66 -19.46 0.48
N VAL A 102 -0.64 -19.32 1.34
CA VAL A 102 -0.55 -18.22 2.31
C VAL A 102 -0.59 -16.86 1.62
N GLN A 103 0.11 -16.71 0.49
CA GLN A 103 0.11 -15.44 -0.25
C GLN A 103 -1.21 -15.13 -0.93
N TRP A 104 -1.86 -16.13 -1.48
CA TRP A 104 -3.20 -15.99 -2.03
C TRP A 104 -4.18 -15.59 -0.94
N ALA A 105 -4.16 -16.25 0.23
CA ALA A 105 -5.03 -15.94 1.36
C ALA A 105 -4.83 -14.50 1.85
N LYS A 106 -3.57 -14.04 1.97
CA LYS A 106 -3.25 -12.65 2.32
C LYS A 106 -3.74 -11.67 1.25
N SER A 107 -3.45 -11.92 -0.02
CA SER A 107 -3.87 -11.05 -1.13
C SER A 107 -5.38 -10.97 -1.23
N LYS A 108 -6.09 -12.08 -1.00
CA LYS A 108 -7.55 -12.15 -0.94
C LYS A 108 -8.11 -11.39 0.25
N ALA A 109 -7.50 -11.52 1.44
CA ALA A 109 -7.88 -10.74 2.61
C ALA A 109 -7.68 -9.24 2.36
N SER A 110 -6.53 -8.83 1.81
CA SER A 110 -6.27 -7.44 1.42
C SER A 110 -7.26 -6.95 0.36
N ALA A 111 -7.59 -7.76 -0.65
CA ALA A 111 -8.58 -7.41 -1.65
C ALA A 111 -9.98 -7.24 -1.05
N ARG A 112 -10.36 -8.07 -0.07
CA ARG A 112 -11.62 -7.93 0.69
C ARG A 112 -11.62 -6.65 1.53
N SER A 113 -10.52 -6.37 2.25
CA SER A 113 -10.37 -5.16 3.07
C SER A 113 -10.28 -3.88 2.24
N TRP A 114 -9.83 -3.96 0.99
CA TRP A 114 -9.67 -2.80 0.13
C TRP A 114 -10.98 -2.03 -0.08
N TYR A 115 -12.12 -2.71 -0.13
CA TYR A 115 -13.42 -2.04 -0.17
C TYR A 115 -13.66 -1.17 1.07
N ASP A 116 -13.38 -1.70 2.26
CA ASP A 116 -13.51 -0.96 3.51
C ASP A 116 -12.52 0.20 3.60
N ASP A 117 -11.29 0.01 3.10
CA ASP A 117 -10.28 1.07 3.05
C ASP A 117 -10.70 2.22 2.13
N VAL A 118 -11.22 1.92 0.93
CA VAL A 118 -11.76 2.93 0.01
C VAL A 118 -12.96 3.65 0.63
N ARG A 119 -13.86 2.89 1.29
CA ARG A 119 -15.01 3.46 1.99
C ARG A 119 -14.59 4.39 3.13
N LEU A 120 -13.61 3.98 3.93
CA LEU A 120 -13.07 4.78 5.02
C LEU A 120 -12.39 6.04 4.49
N LEU A 121 -11.57 5.93 3.45
CA LEU A 121 -10.88 7.06 2.83
C LEU A 121 -11.87 8.12 2.33
N VAL A 122 -12.92 7.71 1.61
CA VAL A 122 -13.96 8.64 1.13
C VAL A 122 -14.68 9.32 2.30
N GLU A 123 -14.96 8.59 3.38
CA GLU A 123 -15.57 9.15 4.58
C GLU A 123 -14.62 10.11 5.32
N GLU A 124 -13.32 9.83 5.39
CA GLU A 124 -12.33 10.74 5.96
C GLU A 124 -12.23 12.04 5.16
N MET A 125 -12.22 11.96 3.83
CA MET A 125 -12.27 13.13 2.95
C MET A 125 -13.51 13.99 3.27
N ARG A 126 -14.68 13.35 3.36
CA ARG A 126 -15.93 14.03 3.74
C ARG A 126 -15.84 14.70 5.12
N ARG A 127 -15.25 14.01 6.11
CA ARG A 127 -15.09 14.53 7.47
C ARG A 127 -14.16 15.74 7.54
N VAL A 128 -13.05 15.72 6.80
CA VAL A 128 -12.13 16.86 6.77
C VAL A 128 -12.79 18.09 6.14
N GLU A 129 -13.51 17.91 5.02
CA GLU A 129 -14.29 18.99 4.41
C GLU A 129 -15.34 19.56 5.39
N ALA A 130 -16.09 18.68 6.06
CA ALA A 130 -17.10 19.08 7.03
C ALA A 130 -16.50 19.80 8.24
N ALA A 131 -15.36 19.32 8.75
CA ALA A 131 -14.66 19.93 9.87
C ALA A 131 -14.20 21.35 9.54
N MET A 132 -13.63 21.59 8.36
CA MET A 132 -13.20 22.93 7.94
C MET A 132 -14.39 23.89 7.80
N ARG A 133 -15.50 23.44 7.21
CA ARG A 133 -16.74 24.24 7.14
C ARG A 133 -17.27 24.58 8.53
N HIS A 134 -17.26 23.60 9.44
CA HIS A 134 -17.67 23.81 10.82
C HIS A 134 -16.78 24.83 11.55
N ILE A 135 -15.45 24.77 11.36
CA ILE A 135 -14.51 25.74 11.94
C ILE A 135 -14.77 27.14 11.36
N ALA A 136 -15.06 27.26 10.06
CA ALA A 136 -15.42 28.53 9.43
C ALA A 136 -16.71 29.13 10.04
N GLU A 137 -17.73 28.32 10.27
CA GLU A 137 -18.96 28.72 10.96
C GLU A 137 -18.68 29.18 12.39
N GLN A 138 -17.85 28.45 13.13
CA GLN A 138 -17.45 28.86 14.49
C GLN A 138 -16.74 30.21 14.50
N TRP A 139 -15.86 30.47 13.54
CA TRP A 139 -15.24 31.79 13.40
C TRP A 139 -16.27 32.88 13.11
N THR A 140 -17.22 32.62 12.21
CA THR A 140 -18.31 33.55 11.89
C THR A 140 -19.13 33.89 13.14
N GLN A 141 -19.47 32.89 13.96
CA GLN A 141 -20.18 33.11 15.23
C GLN A 141 -19.34 33.90 16.24
N LYS A 142 -18.02 33.68 16.27
CA LYS A 142 -17.10 34.41 17.16
C LYS A 142 -17.01 35.91 16.86
N ALA A 143 -17.36 36.34 15.64
CA ALA A 143 -17.34 37.76 15.26
C ALA A 143 -18.21 38.64 16.17
N THR A 144 -19.31 38.10 16.73
CA THR A 144 -20.28 38.87 17.52
C THR A 144 -20.28 38.53 19.01
N LEU A 145 -19.44 37.61 19.49
CA LEU A 145 -19.48 37.13 20.88
C LEU A 145 -19.12 38.21 21.92
N ARG A 146 -18.27 39.19 21.56
CA ARG A 146 -17.88 40.28 22.47
C ARG A 146 -18.70 41.55 22.22
N ALA A 147 -19.97 41.52 22.62
CA ALA A 147 -20.89 42.65 22.47
C ALA A 147 -20.51 43.89 23.30
N ASN A 148 -19.71 43.75 24.36
CA ASN A 148 -19.34 44.85 25.27
C ASN A 148 -18.03 45.56 24.89
N ALA A 149 -17.45 45.26 23.72
CA ALA A 149 -16.21 45.89 23.25
C ALA A 149 -16.46 47.29 22.65
N THR A 150 -15.43 48.13 22.62
CA THR A 150 -15.47 49.42 21.91
C THR A 150 -15.67 49.20 20.41
N ALA A 151 -16.29 50.15 19.71
CA ALA A 151 -16.62 50.01 18.29
C ALA A 151 -15.42 49.61 17.40
N GLY A 152 -14.26 50.25 17.58
CA GLY A 152 -13.05 49.90 16.83
C GLY A 152 -12.51 48.50 17.16
N LEU A 153 -12.66 48.03 18.40
CA LEU A 153 -12.30 46.65 18.77
C LEU A 153 -13.30 45.64 18.19
N GLN A 154 -14.60 45.96 18.16
CA GLN A 154 -15.61 45.11 17.51
C GLN A 154 -15.33 44.95 16.02
N GLU A 155 -15.02 46.04 15.33
CA GLU A 155 -14.64 46.01 13.92
C GLU A 155 -13.40 45.13 13.69
N GLY A 156 -12.36 45.29 14.51
CA GLY A 156 -11.15 44.47 14.42
C GLY A 156 -11.40 42.98 14.69
N LEU A 157 -12.22 42.65 15.70
CA LEU A 157 -12.60 41.27 16.02
C LEU A 157 -13.42 40.64 14.89
N ALA A 158 -14.38 41.37 14.34
CA ALA A 158 -15.18 40.92 13.20
C ALA A 158 -14.29 40.69 11.98
N ALA A 159 -13.44 41.65 11.61
CA ALA A 159 -12.53 41.54 10.49
C ALA A 159 -11.57 40.34 10.64
N TYR A 160 -11.06 40.09 11.84
CA TYR A 160 -10.21 38.93 12.13
C TYR A 160 -10.97 37.62 12.00
N ALA A 161 -12.15 37.54 12.63
CA ALA A 161 -13.02 36.36 12.58
C ALA A 161 -13.44 36.00 11.14
N PHE A 162 -13.90 36.99 10.37
CA PHE A 162 -14.29 36.76 8.97
C PHE A 162 -13.11 36.36 8.09
N ARG A 163 -11.91 36.90 8.34
CA ARG A 163 -10.70 36.47 7.61
C ARG A 163 -10.38 34.99 7.85
N HIS A 164 -10.51 34.52 9.10
CA HIS A 164 -10.32 33.10 9.43
C HIS A 164 -11.42 32.22 8.86
N ALA A 165 -12.68 32.66 8.93
CA ALA A 165 -13.80 31.94 8.31
C ALA A 165 -13.58 31.76 6.80
N ASP A 166 -13.15 32.81 6.11
CA ASP A 166 -12.84 32.77 4.68
C ASP A 166 -11.64 31.87 4.36
N MET A 167 -10.58 31.91 5.18
CA MET A 167 -9.41 31.02 5.03
C MET A 167 -9.80 29.54 5.13
N GLU A 168 -10.56 29.16 6.15
CA GLU A 168 -11.03 27.79 6.35
C GLU A 168 -11.98 27.34 5.23
N THR A 169 -12.86 28.24 4.77
CA THR A 169 -13.74 27.98 3.62
C THR A 169 -12.94 27.73 2.34
N ARG A 170 -11.88 28.51 2.11
CA ARG A 170 -10.96 28.32 0.98
C ARG A 170 -10.22 26.99 1.05
N LEU A 171 -9.79 26.56 2.23
CA LEU A 171 -9.18 25.24 2.43
C LEU A 171 -10.17 24.11 2.13
N ALA A 172 -11.40 24.18 2.67
CA ALA A 172 -12.44 23.19 2.40
C ALA A 172 -12.70 23.04 0.89
N ASN A 173 -12.80 24.16 0.16
CA ASN A 173 -13.02 24.14 -1.29
C ASN A 173 -11.81 23.59 -2.06
N LYS A 174 -10.59 23.91 -1.61
CA LYS A 174 -9.36 23.36 -2.22
C LYS A 174 -9.30 21.85 -2.06
N TRP A 175 -9.56 21.32 -0.86
CA TRP A 175 -9.54 19.87 -0.62
C TRP A 175 -10.64 19.16 -1.39
N ALA A 176 -11.86 19.70 -1.40
CA ALA A 176 -12.95 19.16 -2.21
C ALA A 176 -12.52 19.04 -3.68
N ALA A 177 -11.97 20.11 -4.27
CA ALA A 177 -11.51 20.09 -5.66
C ALA A 177 -10.38 19.07 -5.92
N GLN A 178 -9.45 18.90 -4.99
CA GLN A 178 -8.38 17.91 -5.11
C GLN A 178 -8.90 16.48 -4.97
N TRP A 179 -9.87 16.25 -4.10
CA TRP A 179 -10.42 14.93 -3.81
C TRP A 179 -11.49 14.48 -4.79
N GLU A 180 -12.07 15.38 -5.60
CA GLU A 180 -13.05 14.98 -6.62
C GLU A 180 -12.54 13.90 -7.58
N VAL A 181 -11.27 13.96 -7.99
CA VAL A 181 -10.69 12.93 -8.86
C VAL A 181 -10.65 11.57 -8.16
N VAL A 182 -10.33 11.56 -6.87
CA VAL A 182 -10.25 10.33 -6.07
C VAL A 182 -11.64 9.77 -5.78
N LYS A 183 -12.60 10.63 -5.39
CA LYS A 183 -14.00 10.24 -5.17
C LYS A 183 -14.61 9.63 -6.43
N LYS A 184 -14.42 10.24 -7.60
CA LYS A 184 -14.88 9.69 -8.90
C LYS A 184 -14.27 8.32 -9.22
N ARG A 185 -13.01 8.11 -8.85
CA ARG A 185 -12.36 6.79 -9.00
C ARG A 185 -12.92 5.77 -8.01
N ALA A 186 -13.30 6.20 -6.81
CA ALA A 186 -13.87 5.36 -5.76
C ALA A 186 -15.33 4.97 -6.02
N GLU A 187 -16.12 5.81 -6.68
CA GLU A 187 -17.54 5.57 -6.99
C GLU A 187 -17.86 4.18 -7.54
N PRO A 188 -17.22 3.68 -8.63
CA PRO A 188 -17.52 2.34 -9.16
C PRO A 188 -17.13 1.23 -8.18
N ILE A 189 -16.06 1.40 -7.40
CA ILE A 189 -15.60 0.43 -6.39
C ILE A 189 -16.65 0.31 -5.28
N LEU A 190 -17.12 1.45 -4.77
CA LEU A 190 -18.15 1.52 -3.73
C LEU A 190 -19.51 1.02 -4.21
N ALA A 191 -19.80 1.14 -5.50
CA ALA A 191 -20.99 0.57 -6.13
C ALA A 191 -20.88 -0.94 -6.43
N GLY A 192 -19.73 -1.57 -6.13
CA GLY A 192 -19.48 -2.98 -6.41
C GLY A 192 -19.24 -3.31 -7.89
N ASN A 193 -19.02 -2.30 -8.73
CA ASN A 193 -18.82 -2.48 -10.18
C ASN A 193 -17.34 -2.61 -10.53
N MET A 194 -16.74 -3.75 -10.17
CA MET A 194 -15.32 -4.03 -10.38
C MET A 194 -14.94 -4.17 -11.86
N GLU A 195 -15.86 -4.59 -12.73
CA GLU A 195 -15.60 -4.72 -14.18
C GLU A 195 -15.22 -3.38 -14.81
N VAL A 196 -15.87 -2.29 -14.41
CA VAL A 196 -15.55 -0.93 -14.88
C VAL A 196 -14.19 -0.47 -14.37
N VAL A 197 -13.82 -0.85 -13.15
CA VAL A 197 -12.52 -0.53 -12.54
C VAL A 197 -11.40 -1.24 -13.28
N GLU A 198 -11.55 -2.55 -13.51
CA GLU A 198 -10.58 -3.38 -14.23
C GLU A 198 -10.40 -2.91 -15.68
N ALA A 199 -11.50 -2.57 -16.37
CA ALA A 199 -11.46 -2.00 -17.71
C ALA A 199 -10.73 -0.65 -17.77
N ALA A 200 -10.90 0.19 -16.74
CA ALA A 200 -10.21 1.47 -16.64
C ALA A 200 -8.71 1.32 -16.35
N GLU A 201 -8.30 0.30 -15.61
CA GLU A 201 -6.90 0.07 -15.21
C GLU A 201 -6.03 -0.59 -16.29
N LYS A 202 -6.60 -1.04 -17.42
CA LYS A 202 -5.86 -1.69 -18.52
C LYS A 202 -4.90 -2.78 -18.03
N LEU A 203 -5.30 -3.56 -17.04
CA LEU A 203 -4.47 -4.65 -16.55
C LEU A 203 -4.52 -5.79 -17.58
N ALA A 204 -3.45 -5.98 -18.34
CA ALA A 204 -3.33 -7.13 -19.23
C ALA A 204 -3.31 -8.39 -18.37
N ARG A 205 -4.38 -9.19 -18.44
CA ARG A 205 -4.46 -10.50 -17.80
C ARG A 205 -3.24 -11.33 -18.24
N THR A 206 -2.48 -11.83 -17.28
CA THR A 206 -1.34 -12.71 -17.56
C THR A 206 -1.86 -14.10 -17.95
N ASP A 207 -1.40 -14.64 -19.08
CA ASP A 207 -1.83 -15.95 -19.61
C ASP A 207 -1.38 -17.16 -18.76
N GLN A 208 -0.54 -16.95 -17.74
CA GLN A 208 -0.13 -18.01 -16.82
C GLN A 208 -1.19 -18.24 -15.74
N VAL A 209 -1.90 -19.36 -15.85
CA VAL A 209 -2.78 -19.89 -14.80
C VAL A 209 -2.00 -20.97 -14.06
N ILE A 210 -1.70 -20.74 -12.77
CA ILE A 210 -1.14 -21.75 -11.87
C ILE A 210 -2.32 -22.37 -11.12
N PRO A 211 -2.66 -23.65 -11.34
CA PRO A 211 -3.70 -24.32 -10.56
C PRO A 211 -3.21 -24.49 -9.12
N ILE A 212 -3.91 -23.87 -8.17
CA ILE A 212 -3.69 -24.06 -6.73
C ILE A 212 -4.87 -24.90 -6.24
N GLU A 213 -4.62 -26.15 -5.86
CA GLU A 213 -5.61 -26.98 -5.17
C GLU A 213 -5.74 -26.46 -3.73
N LEU A 214 -6.93 -25.96 -3.42
CA LEU A 214 -7.34 -25.53 -2.08
C LEU A 214 -8.12 -26.71 -1.47
N GLU A 215 -7.75 -27.13 -0.26
CA GLU A 215 -8.50 -28.14 0.47
C GLU A 215 -9.85 -27.54 0.93
N GLU A 216 -10.91 -28.35 1.00
CA GLU A 216 -12.28 -27.88 1.33
C GLU A 216 -12.37 -27.13 2.67
N GLU A 217 -11.42 -27.33 3.59
CA GLU A 217 -11.33 -26.62 4.88
C GLU A 217 -10.82 -25.17 4.77
N ASP A 218 -10.24 -24.77 3.64
CA ASP A 218 -9.76 -23.40 3.37
C ASP A 218 -10.83 -22.47 2.76
N CYS A 219 -12.01 -23.01 2.44
CA CYS A 219 -13.14 -22.23 1.99
C CYS A 219 -13.88 -21.68 3.22
N PRO A 220 -14.07 -20.34 3.37
CA PRO A 220 -14.87 -19.84 4.46
C PRO A 220 -16.30 -20.41 4.36
N PRO A 221 -16.98 -20.62 5.50
CA PRO A 221 -18.37 -21.04 5.48
C PRO A 221 -19.15 -20.11 4.55
N ILE A 222 -19.94 -20.71 3.67
CA ILE A 222 -20.90 -19.96 2.87
C ILE A 222 -21.87 -19.38 3.88
N ASP A 223 -21.81 -18.07 4.11
CA ASP A 223 -22.83 -17.38 4.87
C ASP A 223 -24.11 -17.44 4.04
N ASP A 224 -24.97 -18.41 4.36
CA ASP A 224 -26.35 -18.47 3.89
C ASP A 224 -27.07 -17.22 4.43
N PHE A 225 -27.25 -16.22 3.56
CA PHE A 225 -28.14 -15.08 3.79
C PHE A 225 -29.56 -15.40 3.35
#